data_AF-A0A0Q4D9Z7-F1
#
_entry.id   AF-A0A0Q4D9Z7-F1
#
_cell.length_a   1.000
_cell.length_b   1.000
_cell.length_c   1.000
_cell.angle_alpha   90.00
_cell.angle_beta   90.00
_cell.angle_gamma   90.00
#
_symmetry.space_group_name_H-M   'P 1'
#
loop_
_entity.id
_entity.type
_entity.pdbx_description
1 polymer ?
#
loop_
_entity_poly.entity_id
_entity_poly.type
_entity_poly.pdbx_seq_one_letter_code
_entity_poly.pdbx_strand_id
1 'polypeptide(L)'
;MQKPELGSYMFVNATGKGANRWRDTLTYAGLAEAQNRGVQLQPQFSAINTDDPDLARFKAAGGKLLMYHGLADEYIPPQGSINYYKRVSARMGGTPAMSSFYRFHLVPGFTHSGRSEGAPNVPVPQPASGRDEMFAALQNWVEGAKAPATITLTSSDTSTSLPLCVYPARITYRGTGPVKSAASYACR
;
A
#
# COMPACT_ATOMS: atom_id res chain seq x y z
N MET A 1 -2.87 -20.58 17.19
CA MET A 1 -2.40 -21.44 16.08
C MET A 1 -2.61 -22.89 16.47
N GLN A 2 -3.25 -23.70 15.62
CA GLN A 2 -3.42 -25.14 15.88
C GLN A 2 -2.09 -25.93 15.74
N LYS A 3 -1.06 -25.33 15.12
CA LYS A 3 0.30 -25.88 14.98
C LYS A 3 1.34 -24.81 15.39
N PRO A 4 1.63 -24.66 16.68
CA PRO A 4 2.51 -23.61 17.18
C PRO A 4 3.97 -23.74 16.72
N GLU A 5 4.35 -24.90 16.18
CA GLU A 5 5.64 -25.14 15.54
C GLU A 5 5.81 -24.35 14.23
N LEU A 6 4.71 -23.83 13.64
CA LEU A 6 4.74 -22.91 12.51
C LEU A 6 5.08 -21.46 12.93
N GLY A 7 5.13 -21.15 14.22
CA GLY A 7 5.64 -19.88 14.71
C GLY A 7 7.14 -19.73 14.45
N SER A 8 7.66 -18.50 14.56
CA SER A 8 9.11 -18.30 14.50
C SER A 8 9.80 -18.93 15.73
N TYR A 9 11.13 -19.01 15.71
CA TYR A 9 11.89 -19.47 16.89
C TYR A 9 11.65 -18.63 18.16
N MET A 10 11.13 -17.40 18.01
CA MET A 10 10.73 -16.54 19.12
C MET A 10 9.37 -16.93 19.72
N PHE A 11 8.58 -17.76 19.05
CA PHE A 11 7.28 -18.21 19.53
C PHE A 11 7.43 -19.52 20.33
N VAL A 12 7.61 -19.39 21.63
CA VAL A 12 7.72 -20.52 22.57
C VAL A 12 6.46 -20.60 23.43
N ASN A 13 5.75 -21.71 23.35
CA ASN A 13 4.63 -22.05 24.24
C ASN A 13 4.71 -23.53 24.64
N ALA A 14 3.74 -24.03 25.40
CA ALA A 14 3.71 -25.40 25.91
C ALA A 14 3.86 -26.50 24.84
N THR A 15 3.53 -26.21 23.58
CA THR A 15 3.51 -27.19 22.47
C THR A 15 4.47 -26.86 21.33
N GLY A 16 4.78 -25.59 21.05
CA GLY A 16 5.52 -25.15 19.85
C GLY A 16 7.05 -25.27 19.92
N LYS A 17 7.63 -25.32 21.13
CA LYS A 17 9.08 -25.49 21.40
C LYS A 17 10.06 -24.63 20.55
N GLY A 18 9.62 -23.54 19.91
CA GLY A 18 10.47 -22.68 19.07
C GLY A 18 10.97 -23.31 17.75
N ALA A 19 10.30 -24.33 17.23
CA ALA A 19 10.82 -25.16 16.13
C ALA A 19 10.92 -24.47 14.74
N ASN A 20 10.30 -23.31 14.52
CA ASN A 20 10.44 -22.51 13.29
C ASN A 20 10.08 -23.24 11.98
N ARG A 21 9.16 -24.22 12.04
CA ARG A 21 8.89 -25.18 10.95
C ARG A 21 8.20 -24.58 9.73
N TRP A 22 7.75 -23.33 9.79
CA TRP A 22 7.17 -22.67 8.61
C TRP A 22 8.18 -22.63 7.46
N ARG A 23 9.49 -22.59 7.73
CA ARG A 23 10.53 -22.61 6.68
C ARG A 23 10.60 -23.91 5.91
N ASP A 24 10.30 -25.03 6.57
CA ASP A 24 10.47 -26.37 6.00
C ASP A 24 9.14 -26.98 5.52
N THR A 25 8.02 -26.51 6.05
CA THR A 25 6.71 -27.17 5.88
C THR A 25 5.63 -26.30 5.28
N LEU A 26 5.77 -24.96 5.29
CA LEU A 26 4.77 -24.08 4.72
C LEU A 26 5.03 -23.91 3.22
N THR A 27 4.27 -24.62 2.41
CA THR A 27 4.24 -24.42 0.95
C THR A 27 3.44 -23.17 0.59
N TYR A 28 3.60 -22.65 -0.62
CA TYR A 28 2.74 -21.57 -1.14
C TYR A 28 1.24 -21.93 -1.08
N ALA A 29 0.90 -23.18 -1.39
CA ALA A 29 -0.48 -23.66 -1.29
C ALA A 29 -0.97 -23.66 0.17
N GLY A 30 -0.13 -24.13 1.10
CA GLY A 30 -0.45 -24.11 2.54
C GLY A 30 -0.61 -22.68 3.09
N LEU A 31 0.21 -21.74 2.64
CA LEU A 31 0.07 -20.32 2.99
C LEU A 31 -1.25 -19.74 2.44
N ALA A 32 -1.60 -20.04 1.19
CA ALA A 32 -2.86 -19.61 0.59
C ALA A 32 -4.08 -20.20 1.33
N GLU A 33 -4.02 -21.48 1.70
CA GLU A 33 -5.06 -22.13 2.50
C GLU A 33 -5.21 -21.48 3.88
N ALA A 34 -4.11 -21.23 4.58
CA ALA A 34 -4.10 -20.55 5.87
C ALA A 34 -4.74 -19.15 5.78
N GLN A 35 -4.42 -18.39 4.73
CA GLN A 35 -5.04 -17.09 4.46
C GLN A 35 -6.55 -17.22 4.25
N ASN A 36 -6.99 -18.15 3.38
CA ASN A 36 -8.41 -18.38 3.11
C ASN A 36 -9.17 -18.74 4.39
N ARG A 37 -8.58 -19.59 5.24
CA ARG A 37 -9.17 -19.94 6.53
C ARG A 37 -9.24 -18.75 7.47
N GLY A 38 -8.20 -17.90 7.49
CA GLY A 38 -8.21 -16.65 8.24
C GLY A 38 -9.33 -15.69 7.81
N VAL A 39 -9.61 -15.59 6.51
CA VAL A 39 -10.74 -14.79 5.99
C VAL A 39 -12.09 -15.37 6.45
N GLN A 40 -12.27 -16.69 6.42
CA GLN A 40 -13.50 -17.33 6.89
C GLN A 40 -13.75 -17.10 8.40
N LEU A 41 -12.69 -16.85 9.17
CA LEU A 41 -12.76 -16.65 10.62
C LEU A 41 -12.94 -15.17 11.03
N GLN A 42 -13.08 -14.25 10.08
CA GLN A 42 -13.25 -12.82 10.39
C GLN A 42 -14.41 -12.49 11.34
N PRO A 43 -15.61 -13.10 11.21
CA PRO A 43 -16.71 -12.84 12.14
C PRO A 43 -16.36 -13.17 13.61
N GLN A 44 -15.51 -14.17 13.83
CA GLN A 44 -15.06 -14.60 15.16
C GLN A 44 -14.01 -13.65 15.75
N PHE A 45 -13.37 -12.83 14.92
CA PHE A 45 -12.33 -11.87 15.32
C PHE A 45 -12.77 -10.42 15.09
N SER A 46 -14.08 -10.13 15.16
CA SER A 46 -14.62 -8.78 14.99
C SER A 46 -14.14 -8.07 13.72
N ALA A 47 -13.99 -8.81 12.62
CA ALA A 47 -13.49 -8.32 11.34
C ALA A 47 -12.12 -7.61 11.42
N ILE A 48 -11.18 -8.16 12.19
CA ILE A 48 -9.82 -7.63 12.40
C ILE A 48 -9.04 -7.33 11.10
N ASN A 49 -9.35 -7.98 9.98
CA ASN A 49 -8.71 -7.70 8.69
C ASN A 49 -8.98 -6.28 8.19
N THR A 50 -10.09 -5.65 8.61
CA THR A 50 -10.44 -4.28 8.24
C THR A 50 -10.48 -4.08 6.72
N ASP A 51 -11.04 -5.05 5.99
CA ASP A 51 -10.92 -5.14 4.53
C ASP A 51 -12.27 -5.19 3.78
N ASP A 52 -13.32 -4.63 4.41
CA ASP A 52 -14.66 -4.43 3.82
C ASP A 52 -14.57 -3.56 2.55
N PRO A 53 -14.91 -4.09 1.37
CA PRO A 53 -14.83 -3.34 0.12
C PRO A 53 -15.99 -2.35 -0.08
N ASP A 54 -17.03 -2.37 0.76
CA ASP A 54 -18.18 -1.48 0.64
C ASP A 54 -17.93 -0.14 1.34
N LEU A 55 -17.48 0.83 0.55
CA LEU A 55 -17.23 2.19 1.03
C LEU A 55 -18.40 3.15 0.75
N ALA A 56 -19.63 2.65 0.53
CA ALA A 56 -20.77 3.49 0.15
C ALA A 56 -21.11 4.54 1.21
N ARG A 57 -21.08 4.18 2.50
CA ARG A 57 -21.35 5.12 3.60
C ARG A 57 -20.27 6.19 3.71
N PHE A 58 -19.00 5.81 3.55
CA PHE A 58 -17.87 6.75 3.53
C PHE A 58 -17.98 7.75 2.37
N LYS A 59 -18.29 7.24 1.18
CA LYS A 59 -18.53 8.07 -0.01
C LYS A 59 -19.72 9.02 0.20
N ALA A 60 -20.84 8.53 0.73
CA ALA A 60 -22.05 9.31 0.97
C ALA A 60 -21.83 10.44 2.00
N ALA A 61 -20.95 10.21 2.97
CA ALA A 61 -20.52 11.23 3.93
C ALA A 61 -19.54 12.27 3.34
N GLY A 62 -19.21 12.19 2.05
CA GLY A 62 -18.27 13.09 1.39
C GLY A 62 -16.79 12.75 1.58
N GLY A 63 -16.49 11.62 2.24
CA GLY A 63 -15.13 11.22 2.59
C GLY A 63 -14.20 11.08 1.38
N LYS A 64 -12.91 11.41 1.57
CA LYS A 64 -11.82 11.24 0.61
C LYS A 64 -10.78 10.28 1.17
N LEU A 65 -10.44 9.25 0.42
CA LEU A 65 -9.43 8.26 0.76
C LEU A 65 -8.25 8.40 -0.20
N LEU A 66 -7.09 8.73 0.35
CA LEU A 66 -5.81 8.75 -0.35
C LEU A 66 -4.93 7.67 0.26
N MET A 67 -4.88 6.52 -0.41
CA MET A 67 -4.08 5.37 0.02
C MET A 67 -2.76 5.35 -0.74
N TYR A 68 -1.69 4.91 -0.08
CA TYR A 68 -0.45 4.60 -0.75
C TYR A 68 0.22 3.37 -0.13
N HIS A 69 1.05 2.69 -0.92
CA HIS A 69 1.80 1.53 -0.47
C HIS A 69 3.16 1.47 -1.17
N GLY A 70 4.19 1.07 -0.43
CA GLY A 70 5.55 0.95 -0.96
C GLY A 70 5.76 -0.29 -1.80
N LEU A 71 6.35 -0.15 -2.99
CA LEU A 71 6.68 -1.31 -3.83
C LEU A 71 7.87 -2.12 -3.32
N ALA A 72 8.64 -1.57 -2.37
CA ALA A 72 9.75 -2.23 -1.73
C ALA A 72 9.43 -2.61 -0.27
N ASP A 73 8.14 -2.65 0.12
CA ASP A 73 7.73 -3.11 1.43
C ASP A 73 8.04 -4.61 1.58
N GLU A 74 8.93 -4.89 2.52
CA GLU A 74 9.51 -6.18 2.84
C GLU A 74 8.70 -6.96 3.88
N TYR A 75 7.76 -6.31 4.57
CA TYR A 75 6.97 -6.90 5.65
C TYR A 75 5.49 -7.07 5.29
N ILE A 76 4.91 -6.10 4.60
CA ILE A 76 3.52 -6.13 4.13
C ILE A 76 3.53 -6.12 2.60
N PRO A 77 3.15 -7.22 1.94
CA PRO A 77 3.18 -7.27 0.48
C PRO A 77 2.21 -6.28 -0.17
N PRO A 78 2.65 -5.41 -1.11
CA PRO A 78 1.78 -4.44 -1.79
C PRO A 78 0.62 -5.07 -2.56
N GLN A 79 0.75 -6.36 -2.92
CA GLN A 79 -0.29 -7.16 -3.56
C GLN A 79 -1.58 -7.21 -2.74
N GLY A 80 -1.50 -7.17 -1.40
CA GLY A 80 -2.67 -7.11 -0.53
C GLY A 80 -3.46 -5.81 -0.71
N SER A 81 -2.76 -4.68 -0.78
CA SER A 81 -3.39 -3.37 -1.03
C SER A 81 -3.96 -3.27 -2.44
N ILE A 82 -3.25 -3.81 -3.44
CA ILE A 82 -3.75 -3.92 -4.82
C ILE A 82 -5.01 -4.79 -4.87
N ASN A 83 -5.04 -5.91 -4.14
CA ASN A 83 -6.22 -6.78 -4.05
C ASN A 83 -7.40 -6.02 -3.43
N TYR A 84 -7.20 -5.34 -2.30
CA TYR A 84 -8.25 -4.55 -1.65
C TYR A 84 -8.81 -3.47 -2.59
N TYR A 85 -7.95 -2.67 -3.23
CA TYR A 85 -8.38 -1.66 -4.20
C TYR A 85 -9.26 -2.25 -5.32
N LYS A 86 -8.87 -3.42 -5.87
CA LYS A 86 -9.65 -4.11 -6.89
C LYS A 86 -11.00 -4.59 -6.39
N ARG A 87 -11.09 -5.10 -5.16
CA ARG A 87 -12.37 -5.51 -4.56
C ARG A 87 -13.30 -4.31 -4.32
N VAL A 88 -12.75 -3.19 -3.81
CA VAL A 88 -13.51 -1.94 -3.68
C VAL A 88 -13.98 -1.46 -5.05
N SER A 89 -13.12 -1.48 -6.07
CA SER A 89 -13.49 -1.13 -7.45
C SER A 89 -14.63 -1.99 -7.97
N ALA A 90 -14.54 -3.31 -7.82
CA ALA A 90 -15.62 -4.22 -8.21
C ALA A 90 -16.93 -3.94 -7.44
N ARG A 91 -16.85 -3.62 -6.14
CA ARG A 91 -18.03 -3.34 -5.29
C ARG A 91 -18.66 -1.97 -5.57
N MET A 92 -17.86 -0.97 -5.90
CA MET A 92 -18.25 0.45 -5.95
C MET A 92 -18.57 0.97 -7.36
N GLY A 93 -18.67 0.09 -8.36
CA GLY A 93 -19.03 0.45 -9.74
C GLY A 93 -17.83 0.75 -10.65
N GLY A 94 -16.65 0.25 -10.31
CA GLY A 94 -15.43 0.35 -11.10
C GLY A 94 -14.55 1.57 -10.77
N THR A 95 -13.34 1.57 -11.32
CA THR A 95 -12.34 2.63 -11.11
C THR A 95 -12.85 4.03 -11.43
N PRO A 96 -13.64 4.27 -12.50
CA PRO A 96 -14.22 5.60 -12.76
C PRO A 96 -15.11 6.08 -11.61
N ALA A 97 -15.93 5.21 -11.02
CA ALA A 97 -16.84 5.53 -9.92
C ALA A 97 -16.11 5.80 -8.59
N MET A 98 -14.89 5.27 -8.44
CA MET A 98 -14.03 5.54 -7.29
C MET A 98 -13.28 6.87 -7.38
N SER A 99 -13.01 7.37 -8.58
CA SER A 99 -12.13 8.52 -8.82
C SER A 99 -12.50 9.81 -8.05
N SER A 100 -13.76 9.93 -7.64
CA SER A 100 -14.31 11.06 -6.87
C SER A 100 -14.04 10.99 -5.36
N PHE A 101 -13.63 9.84 -4.83
CA PHE A 101 -13.48 9.64 -3.39
C PHE A 101 -12.32 8.72 -2.97
N TYR A 102 -11.76 7.88 -3.84
CA TYR A 102 -10.67 6.98 -3.50
C TYR A 102 -9.59 6.98 -4.57
N ARG A 103 -8.38 7.42 -4.20
CA ARG A 103 -7.14 7.32 -4.98
C ARG A 103 -6.14 6.40 -4.29
N PHE A 104 -5.45 5.59 -5.09
CA PHE A 104 -4.41 4.68 -4.61
C PHE A 104 -3.11 4.93 -5.38
N HIS A 105 -2.00 5.05 -4.67
CA HIS A 105 -0.68 5.32 -5.22
C HIS A 105 0.32 4.22 -4.82
N LEU A 106 1.08 3.71 -5.78
CA LEU A 106 2.19 2.80 -5.52
C LEU A 106 3.50 3.59 -5.56
N VAL A 107 4.30 3.48 -4.52
CA VAL A 107 5.54 4.28 -4.34
C VAL A 107 6.77 3.40 -4.60
N PRO A 108 7.51 3.60 -5.71
CA PRO A 108 8.72 2.84 -5.98
C PRO A 108 9.80 3.04 -4.90
N GLY A 109 10.44 1.95 -4.47
CA GLY A 109 11.56 2.00 -3.52
C GLY A 109 11.20 2.39 -2.07
N PHE A 110 9.92 2.63 -1.78
CA PHE A 110 9.43 2.88 -0.43
C PHE A 110 9.27 1.54 0.31
N THR A 111 9.94 1.40 1.45
CA THR A 111 9.91 0.20 2.32
C THR A 111 8.92 0.39 3.48
N HIS A 112 8.70 -0.64 4.30
CA HIS A 112 7.65 -0.66 5.31
C HIS A 112 7.72 0.51 6.32
N SER A 113 8.92 0.90 6.73
CA SER A 113 9.13 1.91 7.79
C SER A 113 9.24 3.35 7.26
N GLY A 114 8.90 3.55 5.99
CA GLY A 114 9.11 4.81 5.28
C GLY A 114 10.56 5.24 5.15
N ARG A 115 11.48 4.29 5.35
CA ARG A 115 12.90 4.45 5.08
C ARG A 115 13.16 3.91 3.67
N SER A 116 14.23 4.39 3.06
CA SER A 116 14.84 3.73 1.92
C SER A 116 16.16 3.15 2.41
N GLU A 117 16.09 2.03 3.15
CA GLU A 117 17.31 1.39 3.63
C GLU A 117 18.22 1.06 2.44
N GLY A 118 19.46 1.56 2.48
CA GLY A 118 20.43 1.40 1.39
C GLY A 118 20.25 2.28 0.16
N ALA A 119 19.22 3.15 0.09
CA ALA A 119 18.96 3.99 -1.08
C ALA A 119 18.60 5.44 -0.68
N PRO A 120 19.59 6.29 -0.30
CA PRO A 120 19.34 7.63 0.26
C PRO A 120 18.60 8.60 -0.68
N ASN A 121 18.46 8.24 -1.97
CA ASN A 121 17.97 9.11 -3.02
C ASN A 121 16.61 8.68 -3.59
N VAL A 122 15.88 7.79 -2.90
CA VAL A 122 14.53 7.39 -3.33
C VAL A 122 13.53 8.47 -2.90
N PRO A 123 12.73 9.03 -3.82
CA PRO A 123 11.64 9.93 -3.47
C PRO A 123 10.52 9.15 -2.76
N VAL A 124 10.33 9.44 -1.48
CA VAL A 124 9.32 8.81 -0.60
C VAL A 124 8.57 9.91 0.16
N PRO A 125 7.32 9.71 0.60
CA PRO A 125 6.65 10.64 1.51
C PRO A 125 7.43 10.76 2.83
N GLN A 126 7.57 11.97 3.38
CA GLN A 126 8.36 12.20 4.61
C GLN A 126 7.68 13.13 5.60
N PRO A 127 6.51 12.74 6.14
CA PRO A 127 5.77 13.59 7.08
C PRO A 127 6.62 14.00 8.30
N ALA A 128 7.50 13.12 8.79
CA ALA A 128 8.38 13.39 9.92
C ALA A 128 9.44 14.49 9.65
N SER A 129 9.75 14.80 8.39
CA SER A 129 10.65 15.91 8.02
C SER A 129 9.91 17.19 7.61
N GLY A 130 8.59 17.25 7.85
CA GLY A 130 7.74 18.36 7.44
C GLY A 130 7.36 18.35 5.95
N ARG A 131 7.75 17.32 5.21
CA ARG A 131 7.35 17.11 3.80
C ARG A 131 6.23 16.09 3.75
N ASP A 132 5.01 16.60 3.89
CA ASP A 132 3.80 15.79 3.88
C ASP A 132 3.00 16.01 2.59
N GLU A 133 3.60 15.63 1.45
CA GLU A 133 2.97 15.78 0.13
C GLU A 133 1.64 15.02 0.04
N MET A 134 1.52 13.90 0.78
CA MET A 134 0.32 13.07 0.80
C MET A 134 -0.81 13.72 1.60
N PHE A 135 -0.51 14.25 2.79
CA PHE A 135 -1.49 15.01 3.57
C PHE A 135 -1.88 16.30 2.87
N ALA A 136 -0.93 17.05 2.32
CA ALA A 136 -1.23 18.28 1.57
C ALA A 136 -2.11 17.99 0.35
N ALA A 137 -1.88 16.87 -0.36
CA ALA A 137 -2.74 16.44 -1.46
C ALA A 137 -4.16 16.05 -0.98
N LEU A 138 -4.27 15.38 0.17
CA LEU A 138 -5.55 15.03 0.77
C LEU A 138 -6.32 16.27 1.25
N GLN A 139 -5.66 17.18 1.95
CA GLN A 139 -6.22 18.43 2.44
C GLN A 139 -6.78 19.26 1.28
N ASN A 140 -5.97 19.49 0.23
CA ASN A 140 -6.41 20.20 -0.96
C ASN A 140 -7.61 19.53 -1.67
N TRP A 141 -7.69 18.19 -1.62
CA TRP A 141 -8.83 17.48 -2.19
C TRP A 141 -10.10 17.66 -1.35
N VAL A 142 -9.98 17.60 -0.03
CA VAL A 142 -11.11 17.78 0.90
C VAL A 142 -11.62 19.22 0.87
N GLU A 143 -10.72 20.19 0.99
CA GLU A 143 -11.06 21.62 1.15
C GLU A 143 -11.29 22.32 -0.20
N GLY A 144 -10.51 21.98 -1.22
CA GLY A 144 -10.55 22.63 -2.53
C GLY A 144 -11.31 21.86 -3.60
N ALA A 145 -11.91 20.70 -3.26
CA ALA A 145 -12.60 19.79 -4.18
C ALA A 145 -11.76 19.32 -5.39
N LYS A 146 -10.43 19.50 -5.35
CA LYS A 146 -9.53 19.16 -6.45
C LYS A 146 -8.75 17.88 -6.15
N ALA A 147 -9.18 16.81 -6.79
CA ALA A 147 -8.56 15.51 -6.63
C ALA A 147 -7.16 15.46 -7.31
N PRO A 148 -6.10 14.99 -6.64
CA PRO A 148 -4.72 15.10 -7.14
C PRO A 148 -4.47 14.15 -8.32
N ALA A 149 -4.29 14.68 -9.52
CA ALA A 149 -3.99 13.88 -10.72
C ALA A 149 -2.65 13.13 -10.60
N THR A 150 -1.65 13.79 -10.04
CA THR A 150 -0.32 13.27 -9.73
C THR A 150 0.18 13.94 -8.45
N ILE A 151 1.05 13.26 -7.70
CA ILE A 151 1.73 13.83 -6.53
C ILE A 151 3.22 13.70 -6.76
N THR A 152 3.96 14.80 -6.81
CA THR A 152 5.41 14.74 -6.99
C THR A 152 6.07 14.48 -5.64
N LEU A 153 6.86 13.41 -5.56
CA LEU A 153 7.73 13.16 -4.40
C LEU A 153 9.15 13.58 -4.72
N THR A 154 9.88 13.99 -3.69
CA THR A 154 11.28 14.38 -3.77
C THR A 154 12.12 13.64 -2.74
N SER A 155 13.33 13.21 -3.09
CA SER A 155 14.28 12.57 -2.16
C SER A 155 14.71 13.53 -1.05
N SER A 156 15.21 13.00 0.08
CA SER A 156 15.61 13.82 1.24
C SER A 156 16.67 14.87 0.89
N ASP A 157 17.61 14.49 0.03
CA ASP A 157 18.70 15.33 -0.45
C ASP A 157 18.30 16.25 -1.61
N THR A 158 17.03 16.23 -2.01
CA THR A 158 16.45 17.00 -3.13
C THR A 158 17.01 16.68 -4.52
N SER A 159 17.85 15.65 -4.64
CA SER A 159 18.54 15.33 -5.89
C SER A 159 17.67 14.58 -6.91
N THR A 160 16.57 13.96 -6.47
CA THR A 160 15.72 13.10 -7.28
C THR A 160 14.25 13.39 -7.01
N SER A 161 13.44 13.43 -8.07
CA SER A 161 11.99 13.57 -7.99
C SER A 161 11.28 12.58 -8.92
N LEU A 162 10.13 12.05 -8.48
CA LEU A 162 9.29 11.14 -9.26
C LEU A 162 7.81 11.50 -9.07
N PRO A 163 6.97 11.42 -10.13
CA PRO A 163 5.54 11.63 -9.99
C PRO A 163 4.88 10.34 -9.51
N LEU A 164 4.00 10.40 -8.51
CA LEU A 164 3.10 9.30 -8.18
C LEU A 164 1.89 9.31 -9.11
N CYS A 165 1.63 8.15 -9.69
CA CYS A 165 0.47 7.91 -10.54
C CYS A 165 -0.70 7.35 -9.72
N VAL A 166 -1.92 7.68 -10.14
CA VAL A 166 -3.11 7.02 -9.62
C VAL A 166 -3.19 5.62 -10.24
N TYR A 167 -3.18 4.58 -9.41
CA TYR A 167 -3.35 3.19 -9.84
C TYR A 167 -4.65 3.05 -10.66
N PRO A 168 -4.65 2.32 -11.79
CA PRO A 168 -3.65 1.35 -12.24
C PRO A 168 -2.47 1.91 -13.05
N ALA A 169 -2.43 3.21 -13.33
CA ALA A 169 -1.33 3.80 -14.08
C ALA A 169 -0.02 3.70 -13.30
N ARG A 170 1.08 3.55 -14.03
CA ARG A 170 2.44 3.38 -13.51
C ARG A 170 3.35 4.49 -14.02
N ILE A 171 4.38 4.76 -13.23
CA ILE A 171 5.42 5.70 -13.57
C ILE A 171 6.25 5.12 -14.73
N THR A 172 6.24 5.79 -15.87
CA THR A 172 6.95 5.35 -17.08
C THR A 172 7.88 6.45 -17.57
N TYR A 173 9.17 6.14 -17.71
CA TYR A 173 10.14 7.09 -18.27
C TYR A 173 9.81 7.38 -19.73
N ARG A 174 9.85 8.66 -20.14
CA ARG A 174 9.49 9.07 -21.50
C ARG A 174 10.56 8.70 -22.55
N GLY A 175 11.75 8.29 -22.12
CA GLY A 175 12.91 8.05 -22.99
C GLY A 175 13.82 9.27 -23.11
N THR A 176 13.36 10.45 -22.67
CA THR A 176 14.08 11.72 -22.80
C THR A 176 14.07 12.51 -21.49
N GLY A 177 15.11 13.31 -21.27
CA GLY A 177 15.26 14.18 -20.09
C GLY A 177 16.03 13.52 -18.95
N PRO A 178 16.31 14.23 -17.85
CA PRO A 178 17.06 13.68 -16.72
C PRO A 178 16.25 12.60 -15.99
N VAL A 179 16.83 11.43 -15.73
CA VAL A 179 16.19 10.31 -14.98
C VAL A 179 15.86 10.68 -13.53
N LYS A 180 16.47 11.74 -12.99
CA LYS A 180 16.19 12.24 -11.63
C LYS A 180 15.09 13.29 -11.58
N SER A 181 14.45 13.62 -12.71
CA SER A 181 13.42 14.65 -12.79
C SER A 181 12.03 14.04 -13.01
N ALA A 182 11.06 14.41 -12.17
CA ALA A 182 9.69 13.94 -12.30
C ALA A 182 9.05 14.28 -13.65
N ALA A 183 9.44 15.40 -14.27
CA ALA A 183 8.97 15.84 -15.57
C ALA A 183 9.33 14.87 -16.71
N SER A 184 10.39 14.07 -16.54
CA SER A 184 10.83 13.08 -17.51
C SER A 184 9.96 11.82 -17.54
N TYR A 185 8.92 11.75 -16.70
CA TYR A 185 8.05 10.59 -16.55
C TYR A 185 6.59 10.91 -16.94
N ALA A 186 5.83 9.86 -17.20
CA ALA A 186 4.39 9.90 -17.48
C ALA A 186 3.68 8.80 -16.69
N CYS A 187 2.40 9.02 -16.39
CA CYS A 187 1.52 7.97 -15.90
C CYS A 187 0.89 7.25 -17.09
N ARG A 188 1.21 5.96 -17.25
CA ARG A 188 0.72 5.08 -18.33
C ARG A 188 0.36 3.70 -17.80
#